data_AF-A0A440KLJ1-F1
#
_entry.id   AF-A0A440KLJ1-F1
#
_cell.length_a   1.000
_cell.length_b   1.000
_cell.length_c   1.000
_cell.angle_alpha   90.00
_cell.angle_beta   90.00
_cell.angle_gamma   90.00
#
_symmetry.space_group_name_H-M   'P 1'
#
loop_
_entity.id
_entity.type
_entity.pdbx_description
1 polymer ?
#
loop_
_entity_poly.entity_id
_entity_poly.type
_entity_poly.pdbx_seq_one_letter_code
_entity_poly.pdbx_strand_id
1 'polypeptide(L)'
;MTSPADLIADLDAALADAGTAITIRRYTAPTGTPRPKIDIDNVPAAVRSVRAEELVEGIDQTASTVVVSPTGLAAMLPLKKGDKAVIDGRERNIELPKPISVQGVLVRIDLLVSG
;
A
#
# COMPACT_ATOMS: atom_id res chain seq x y z
N MET A 1 -6.54 -23.94 13.31
CA MET A 1 -6.29 -23.52 11.91
C MET A 1 -6.43 -22.01 11.89
N THR A 2 -5.42 -21.29 11.44
CA THR A 2 -5.51 -19.83 11.26
C THR A 2 -6.38 -19.57 10.04
N SER A 3 -7.54 -18.94 10.24
CA SER A 3 -8.43 -18.56 9.14
C SER A 3 -7.89 -17.30 8.43
N PRO A 4 -8.34 -17.01 7.19
CA PRO A 4 -7.97 -15.76 6.53
C PRO A 4 -8.42 -14.52 7.31
N ALA A 5 -9.53 -14.62 8.05
CA ALA A 5 -10.01 -13.55 8.92
C ALA A 5 -9.05 -13.32 10.10
N ASP A 6 -8.52 -14.39 10.69
CA ASP A 6 -7.52 -14.29 11.76
C ASP A 6 -6.23 -13.63 11.24
N LEU A 7 -5.79 -13.97 10.02
CA LEU A 7 -4.61 -13.35 9.41
C LEU A 7 -4.79 -11.84 9.17
N ILE A 8 -6.00 -11.42 8.75
CA ILE A 8 -6.32 -10.00 8.59
C ILE A 8 -6.34 -9.31 9.95
N ALA A 9 -6.98 -9.91 10.96
CA ALA A 9 -7.06 -9.35 12.30
C ALA A 9 -5.67 -9.23 12.96
N ASP A 10 -4.81 -10.24 12.81
CA ASP A 10 -3.44 -10.22 13.31
C ASP A 10 -2.61 -9.11 12.62
N LEU A 11 -2.77 -8.96 11.30
CA LEU A 11 -2.09 -7.89 10.55
C LEU A 11 -2.63 -6.50 10.95
N ASP A 12 -3.95 -6.35 11.07
CA ASP A 12 -4.59 -5.11 11.50
C ASP A 12 -4.12 -4.70 12.90
N ALA A 13 -4.04 -5.65 13.84
CA ALA A 13 -3.52 -5.41 15.18
C ALA A 13 -2.03 -4.99 15.16
N ALA A 14 -1.20 -5.67 14.36
CA ALA A 14 0.22 -5.32 14.25
C ALA A 14 0.44 -3.94 13.61
N LEU A 15 -0.36 -3.59 12.60
CA LEU A 15 -0.29 -2.28 11.96
C LEU A 15 -0.88 -1.17 12.82
N ALA A 16 -1.86 -1.47 13.67
CA ALA A 16 -2.39 -0.51 14.64
C ALA A 16 -1.38 -0.21 15.75
N ASP A 17 -0.59 -1.20 16.17
CA ASP A 17 0.41 -1.05 17.23
C ASP A 17 1.71 -0.39 16.75
N ALA A 18 2.26 -0.84 15.62
CA ALA A 18 3.59 -0.44 15.13
C ALA A 18 3.60 0.20 13.74
N GLY A 19 2.45 0.31 13.09
CA GLY A 19 2.35 0.88 11.75
C GLY A 19 2.32 2.40 11.74
N THR A 20 2.51 2.94 10.54
CA THR A 20 2.39 4.37 10.24
C THR A 20 1.12 4.59 9.43
N ALA A 21 0.36 5.64 9.77
CA ALA A 21 -0.79 6.06 8.98
C ALA A 21 -0.33 6.68 7.65
N ILE A 22 -0.79 6.13 6.53
CA ILE A 22 -0.55 6.66 5.18
C ILE A 22 -1.88 6.97 4.49
N THR A 23 -1.83 7.76 3.41
CA THR A 23 -2.98 7.94 2.52
C THR A 23 -2.74 7.18 1.21
N ILE A 24 -3.71 6.38 0.79
CA ILE A 24 -3.71 5.79 -0.56
C ILE A 24 -4.54 6.69 -1.46
N ARG A 25 -3.97 7.08 -2.60
CA ARG A 25 -4.55 8.05 -3.53
C ARG A 25 -4.59 7.49 -4.95
N ARG A 26 -5.75 7.62 -5.61
CA ARG A 26 -5.93 7.30 -7.04
C ARG A 26 -6.46 8.50 -7.77
N TYR A 27 -5.73 8.93 -8.78
CA TYR A 27 -6.23 9.95 -9.71
C TYR A 27 -7.22 9.34 -10.69
N THR A 28 -8.41 9.94 -10.82
CA THR A 28 -9.49 9.42 -11.68
C THR A 28 -9.52 10.07 -13.07
N ALA A 29 -8.76 11.14 -13.27
CA ALA A 29 -8.56 11.80 -14.56
C ALA A 29 -7.07 12.04 -14.82
N PRO A 30 -6.59 12.13 -16.08
CA PRO A 30 -5.21 12.49 -16.38
C PRO A 30 -4.88 13.96 -16.09
N THR A 31 -5.88 14.85 -16.14
CA THR A 31 -5.75 16.31 -16.02
C THR A 31 -6.88 16.89 -15.15
N GLY A 32 -6.75 18.15 -14.72
CA GLY A 32 -7.74 18.89 -13.94
C GLY A 32 -7.11 19.80 -12.87
N THR A 33 -7.83 20.83 -12.40
CA THR A 33 -7.36 21.79 -11.39
C THR A 33 -8.43 22.03 -10.31
N PRO A 34 -8.32 21.42 -9.11
CA PRO A 34 -7.39 20.34 -8.76
C PRO A 34 -7.75 19.03 -9.49
N ARG A 35 -6.74 18.20 -9.78
CA ARG A 35 -6.91 16.92 -10.47
C ARG A 35 -7.85 16.01 -9.65
N PRO A 36 -8.94 15.49 -10.24
CA PRO A 36 -9.85 14.57 -9.56
C PRO A 36 -9.12 13.35 -8.99
N LYS A 37 -9.36 13.07 -7.71
CA LYS A 37 -8.70 12.01 -6.96
C LYS A 37 -9.64 11.37 -5.93
N ILE A 38 -9.37 10.12 -5.60
CA ILE A 38 -9.96 9.38 -4.49
C ILE A 38 -8.84 9.13 -3.50
N ASP A 39 -9.02 9.62 -2.27
CA ASP A 39 -8.09 9.46 -1.17
C ASP A 39 -8.75 8.56 -0.10
N ILE A 40 -8.02 7.54 0.36
CA ILE A 40 -8.33 6.81 1.59
C ILE A 40 -7.25 7.19 2.59
N ASP A 41 -7.65 7.98 3.58
CA ASP A 41 -6.79 8.47 4.65
C ASP A 41 -6.67 7.48 5.81
N ASN A 42 -5.62 7.66 6.61
CA ASN A 42 -5.36 6.88 7.83
C ASN A 42 -5.30 5.36 7.61
N VAL A 43 -4.77 4.94 6.46
CA VAL A 43 -4.52 3.52 6.18
C VAL A 43 -3.31 3.09 7.01
N PRO A 44 -3.45 2.17 7.97
CA PRO A 44 -2.32 1.66 8.74
C PRO A 44 -1.38 0.89 7.80
N ALA A 45 -0.10 1.22 7.82
CA ALA A 45 0.88 0.60 6.94
C ALA A 45 2.24 0.43 7.61
N ALA A 46 2.90 -0.70 7.35
CA ALA A 46 4.29 -0.88 7.73
C ALA A 46 5.16 -0.39 6.57
N VAL A 47 5.88 0.72 6.79
CA VAL A 47 6.77 1.31 5.80
C VAL A 47 8.21 0.95 6.15
N ARG A 48 8.92 0.33 5.20
CA ARG A 48 10.35 0.05 5.33
C ARG A 48 11.10 0.49 4.08
N SER A 49 12.37 0.88 4.22
CA SER A 49 13.26 1.05 3.08
C SER A 49 13.45 -0.28 2.34
N VAL A 50 13.60 -0.21 1.02
CA VAL A 50 13.96 -1.37 0.20
C VAL A 50 15.39 -1.79 0.55
N ARG A 51 15.63 -3.10 0.70
CA ARG A 51 16.99 -3.61 0.95
C ARG A 51 17.79 -3.62 -0.35
N ALA A 52 19.12 -3.57 -0.27
CA ALA A 52 19.98 -3.52 -1.45
C ALA A 52 19.77 -4.73 -2.39
N GLU A 53 19.40 -5.89 -1.83
CA GLU A 53 19.16 -7.13 -2.59
C GLU A 53 17.79 -7.14 -3.31
N GLU A 54 16.89 -6.24 -2.93
CA GLU A 54 15.57 -6.06 -3.55
C GLU A 54 15.59 -4.96 -4.65
N LEU A 55 16.74 -4.30 -4.84
CA LEU A 55 16.98 -3.36 -5.94
C LEU A 55 17.17 -4.13 -7.25
N VAL A 56 16.06 -4.55 -7.86
CA VAL A 56 16.04 -5.09 -9.22
C VAL A 56 15.81 -3.93 -10.20
N GLU A 57 16.40 -4.02 -11.40
CA GLU A 57 16.40 -3.03 -12.49
C GLU A 57 15.30 -1.95 -12.41
N GLY A 58 15.69 -0.68 -12.23
CA GLY A 58 14.79 0.47 -12.23
C GLY A 58 14.22 0.85 -10.85
N ILE A 59 14.56 0.12 -9.80
CA ILE A 59 14.26 0.48 -8.40
C ILE A 59 15.46 1.24 -7.84
N ASP A 60 15.27 2.51 -7.48
CA ASP A 60 16.32 3.34 -6.90
C ASP A 60 16.31 3.25 -5.35
N GLN A 61 17.38 3.72 -4.69
CA GLN A 61 17.54 3.73 -3.23
C GLN A 61 16.45 4.50 -2.45
N THR A 62 15.67 5.35 -3.13
CA THR A 62 14.52 6.08 -2.58
C THR A 62 13.27 5.20 -2.45
N ALA A 63 13.28 4.00 -3.03
CA ALA A 63 12.14 3.10 -2.97
C ALA A 63 11.91 2.57 -1.55
N SER A 64 10.63 2.43 -1.22
CA SER A 64 10.16 1.85 0.04
C SER A 64 9.25 0.65 -0.25
N THR A 65 9.30 -0.35 0.61
CA THR A 65 8.28 -1.39 0.67
C THR A 65 7.23 -0.97 1.70
N VAL A 66 5.97 -1.04 1.31
CA VAL A 66 4.83 -0.67 2.15
C VAL A 66 3.92 -1.88 2.24
N VAL A 67 3.63 -2.34 3.45
CA VAL A 67 2.69 -3.44 3.68
C VAL A 67 1.41 -2.86 4.23
N VAL A 68 0.29 -3.16 3.59
CA VAL A 68 -1.06 -2.75 4.03
C VAL A 68 -1.99 -3.95 4.15
N SER A 69 -2.93 -3.82 5.08
CA SER A 69 -4.08 -4.72 5.19
C SER A 69 -5.15 -4.35 4.16
N PRO A 70 -5.95 -5.31 3.68
CA PRO A 70 -7.13 -5.03 2.86
C PRO A 70 -8.25 -4.27 3.61
N THR A 71 -8.21 -4.24 4.95
CA THR A 71 -9.23 -3.57 5.78
C THR A 71 -9.31 -2.08 5.43
N GLY A 72 -10.53 -1.59 5.15
CA GLY A 72 -10.78 -0.19 4.79
C GLY A 72 -10.38 0.19 3.35
N LEU A 73 -9.74 -0.69 2.58
CA LEU A 73 -9.31 -0.42 1.21
C LEU A 73 -10.31 -0.90 0.13
N ALA A 74 -11.42 -1.52 0.52
CA ALA A 74 -12.36 -2.17 -0.40
C ALA A 74 -12.80 -1.30 -1.59
N ALA A 75 -12.97 0.02 -1.40
CA ALA A 75 -13.35 0.96 -2.45
C ALA A 75 -12.26 1.20 -3.52
N MET A 76 -11.00 0.88 -3.22
CA MET A 76 -9.86 1.08 -4.12
C MET A 76 -9.26 -0.22 -4.66
N LEU A 77 -9.63 -1.37 -4.09
CA LEU A 77 -9.12 -2.66 -4.55
C LEU A 77 -9.61 -3.00 -5.96
N PRO A 78 -8.76 -3.61 -6.82
CA PRO A 78 -7.33 -3.84 -6.60
C PRO A 78 -6.52 -2.54 -6.73
N LEU A 79 -5.44 -2.42 -5.93
CA LEU A 79 -4.43 -1.37 -6.13
C LEU A 79 -3.67 -1.61 -7.43
N LYS A 80 -3.32 -0.54 -8.13
CA LYS A 80 -2.75 -0.57 -9.48
C LYS A 80 -1.44 0.20 -9.51
N LYS A 81 -0.58 -0.16 -10.47
CA LYS A 81 0.59 0.66 -10.80
C LYS A 81 0.13 2.07 -11.17
N GLY A 82 0.80 3.09 -10.61
CA GLY A 82 0.45 4.50 -10.83
C GLY A 82 -0.47 5.12 -9.77
N ASP A 83 -1.11 4.30 -8.93
CA ASP A 83 -1.70 4.79 -7.68
C ASP A 83 -0.60 5.39 -6.78
N LYS A 84 -0.98 6.22 -5.82
CA LYS A 84 -0.05 6.92 -4.94
C LYS A 84 -0.19 6.43 -3.50
N ALA A 85 0.95 6.33 -2.83
CA ALA A 85 1.03 6.22 -1.37
C ALA A 85 1.61 7.54 -0.85
N VAL A 86 0.81 8.29 -0.10
CA VAL A 86 1.27 9.50 0.58
C VAL A 86 1.84 9.10 1.93
N ILE A 87 3.14 9.25 2.11
CA ILE A 87 3.87 8.90 3.33
C ILE A 87 4.60 10.16 3.80
N ASP A 88 4.36 10.58 5.04
CA ASP A 88 4.93 11.81 5.62
C ASP A 88 4.69 13.06 4.73
N GLY A 89 3.50 13.14 4.13
CA GLY A 89 3.10 14.21 3.23
C GLY A 89 3.73 14.16 1.82
N ARG A 90 4.54 13.15 1.51
CA ARG A 90 5.16 12.96 0.19
C ARG A 90 4.41 11.93 -0.62
N GLU A 91 4.02 12.29 -1.84
CA GLU A 91 3.43 11.37 -2.80
C GLU A 91 4.49 10.45 -3.40
N ARG A 92 4.42 9.17 -3.05
CA ARG A 92 5.22 8.11 -3.68
C ARG A 92 4.36 7.35 -4.67
N ASN A 93 4.92 6.98 -5.81
CA ASN A 93 4.26 6.17 -6.82
C ASN A 93 4.24 4.70 -6.42
N ILE A 94 3.09 4.03 -6.51
CA ILE A 94 3.02 2.57 -6.44
C ILE A 94 3.54 2.02 -7.77
N GLU A 95 4.70 1.38 -7.71
CA GLU A 95 5.34 0.75 -8.86
C GLU A 95 4.86 -0.67 -9.07
N LEU A 96 4.72 -1.42 -7.97
CA LEU A 96 4.36 -2.83 -8.02
C LEU A 96 3.47 -3.21 -6.84
N PRO A 97 2.15 -3.38 -7.07
CA PRO A 97 1.26 -3.98 -6.09
C PRO A 97 1.34 -5.51 -6.13
N LYS A 98 1.59 -6.14 -4.98
CA LYS A 98 1.65 -7.60 -4.79
C LYS A 98 0.58 -8.04 -3.79
N PRO A 99 -0.66 -8.33 -4.24
CA PRO A 99 -1.70 -8.86 -3.38
C PRO A 99 -1.35 -10.30 -2.95
N ILE A 100 -1.60 -10.62 -1.68
CA ILE A 100 -1.38 -11.95 -1.09
C ILE A 100 -2.71 -12.47 -0.61
N SER A 101 -3.12 -13.60 -1.18
CA SER A 101 -4.37 -14.27 -0.83
C SER A 101 -4.12 -15.61 -0.19
N VAL A 102 -4.86 -15.93 0.87
CA VAL A 102 -4.86 -17.22 1.56
C VAL A 102 -6.27 -17.79 1.46
N GLN A 103 -6.39 -19.04 0.99
CA GLN A 103 -7.68 -19.69 0.75
C GLN A 103 -8.63 -18.86 -0.15
N GLY A 104 -8.07 -18.12 -1.11
CA GLY A 104 -8.84 -17.27 -2.04
C GLY A 104 -9.27 -15.91 -1.48
N VAL A 105 -8.95 -15.60 -0.22
CA VAL A 105 -9.25 -14.32 0.42
C VAL A 105 -7.99 -13.46 0.46
N LEU A 106 -8.09 -12.20 0.02
CA LEU A 106 -6.99 -11.24 0.12
C LEU A 106 -6.76 -10.92 1.60
N VAL A 107 -5.52 -11.12 2.08
CA VAL A 107 -5.17 -10.89 3.49
C VAL A 107 -4.11 -9.81 3.68
N ARG A 108 -3.32 -9.50 2.64
CA ARG A 108 -2.22 -8.54 2.69
C ARG A 108 -1.90 -8.01 1.31
N ILE A 109 -1.38 -6.80 1.22
CA ILE A 109 -0.85 -6.24 -0.02
C ILE A 109 0.54 -5.68 0.25
N ASP A 110 1.53 -6.23 -0.41
CA ASP A 110 2.90 -5.72 -0.38
C ASP A 110 3.06 -4.76 -1.57
N LEU A 111 3.41 -3.52 -1.30
CA LEU A 111 3.58 -2.48 -2.30
C LEU A 111 5.06 -2.11 -2.38
N LEU A 112 5.57 -2.03 -3.60
CA LEU A 112 6.78 -1.30 -3.87
C LEU A 112 6.39 0.13 -4.28
N VAL A 113 6.93 1.11 -3.57
CA VAL A 113 6.71 2.53 -3.88
C VAL A 113 8.03 3.25 -4.13
N SER A 114 8.05 4.23 -5.02
CA SER A 114 9.23 5.04 -5.36
C SER A 114 8.86 6.50 -5.63
N GLY A 115 9.86 7.38 -5.67
CA GLY A 115 9.68 8.84 -5.82
C GLY A 115 9.61 9.53 -4.47
#